data_AF-A0A0S8EKD4-F1
#
_entry.id   AF-A0A0S8EKD4-F1
#
_cell.length_a   1.000
_cell.length_b   1.000
_cell.length_c   1.000
_cell.angle_alpha   90.00
_cell.angle_beta   90.00
_cell.angle_gamma   90.00
#
_symmetry.space_group_name_H-M   'P 1'
#
loop_
_entity.id
_entity.type
_entity.pdbx_description
1 polymer ?
#
loop_
_entity_poly.entity_id
_entity_poly.type
_entity_poly.pdbx_seq_one_letter_code
_entity_poly.pdbx_strand_id
1 'polypeptide(L)'
;MLTEKEKILTCKKAGLSRKAIRRILKIRRSEPARRPDSRGRNVTARYPSNKMGCVVMVESGTCELVAALTMEHNPNVYEFWEQPCHIKLFYKSKSGRKVGPVHTPDFLVISKDFIGFEEWKLEKDLERLHEDSPNRYQKDENGQWRCPPGEEAAAKWGLKYRVRTPAAFNPTEVNNLKFLDDYKTLDPDTVDGAAVDKIEALFLESSSHRLIDLQTQLQATELDALYSHIYHQRLYVDLAAAPLTQPERVHVYWNQEQLDAEQCVLESRQMDLFENNRLVRMEEGQRLHWDGRLWAIINVGETAVTLINEDHRHAQLANATFQLLIEENQIQAAESETLKKLDNKVTRILARASELELQAATERYRQIKPYLDGQARYGMSRLSRTQRRWIKSYREAEMMYGNGYLGLIP
;
A
#
# COMPACT_ATOMS: atom_id res chain seq x y z
N MET A 1 10.01 6.25 -18.90
CA MET A 1 8.98 5.82 -19.88
C MET A 1 9.58 4.81 -20.85
N LEU A 2 8.80 3.83 -21.33
CA LEU A 2 9.26 2.89 -22.36
C LEU A 2 9.35 3.57 -23.74
N THR A 3 10.39 3.25 -24.50
CA THR A 3 10.53 3.60 -25.92
C THR A 3 9.52 2.86 -26.79
N GLU A 4 9.29 3.35 -28.01
CA GLU A 4 8.43 2.68 -29.00
C GLU A 4 8.87 1.24 -29.29
N LYS A 5 10.19 1.00 -29.30
CA LYS A 5 10.77 -0.34 -29.50
C LYS A 5 10.44 -1.26 -28.33
N GLU A 6 10.58 -0.78 -27.10
CA GLU A 6 10.27 -1.55 -25.89
C GLU A 6 8.78 -1.88 -25.81
N LYS A 7 7.90 -0.93 -26.15
CA LYS A 7 6.44 -1.15 -26.18
C LYS A 7 6.04 -2.25 -27.18
N ILE A 8 6.63 -2.24 -28.38
CA ILE A 8 6.43 -3.30 -29.37
C ILE A 8 7.00 -4.65 -28.88
N LEU A 9 8.16 -4.61 -28.21
CA LEU A 9 8.78 -5.81 -27.63
C LEU A 9 7.90 -6.41 -26.51
N THR A 10 7.30 -5.58 -25.66
CA THR A 10 6.32 -6.01 -24.64
C THR A 10 5.17 -6.77 -25.28
N CYS A 11 4.57 -6.21 -26.34
CA CYS A 11 3.49 -6.90 -27.06
C CYS A 11 3.96 -8.26 -27.64
N LYS A 12 5.17 -8.33 -28.19
CA LYS A 12 5.74 -9.59 -28.72
C LYS A 12 6.01 -10.61 -27.62
N LYS A 13 6.59 -10.18 -26.49
CA LYS A 13 6.86 -11.05 -25.32
C LYS A 13 5.58 -11.59 -24.72
N ALA A 14 4.49 -10.82 -24.77
CA ALA A 14 3.15 -11.26 -24.39
C ALA A 14 2.47 -12.19 -25.42
N GLY A 15 3.16 -12.59 -26.49
CA GLY A 15 2.66 -13.55 -27.47
C GLY A 15 1.63 -13.00 -28.46
N LEU A 16 1.50 -11.67 -28.60
CA LEU A 16 0.50 -11.08 -29.48
C LEU A 16 0.83 -11.34 -30.97
N SER A 17 -0.20 -11.66 -31.74
CA SER A 17 -0.08 -11.82 -33.19
C SER A 17 0.31 -10.50 -33.89
N ARG A 18 0.88 -10.59 -35.10
CA ARG A 18 1.15 -9.41 -35.93
C ARG A 18 -0.12 -8.57 -36.20
N LYS A 19 -1.29 -9.22 -36.27
CA LYS A 19 -2.59 -8.55 -36.45
C LYS A 19 -2.95 -7.72 -35.22
N ALA A 20 -2.78 -8.29 -34.02
CA ALA A 20 -3.02 -7.61 -32.75
C ALA A 20 -2.11 -6.37 -32.60
N ILE A 21 -0.81 -6.54 -32.85
CA ILE A 21 0.18 -5.46 -32.77
C ILE A 21 -0.18 -4.31 -33.73
N ARG A 22 -0.53 -4.62 -35.00
CA ARG A 22 -0.97 -3.57 -35.94
C ARG A 22 -2.20 -2.83 -35.48
N ARG A 23 -3.17 -3.53 -34.84
CA ARG A 23 -4.38 -2.92 -34.29
C ARG A 23 -4.04 -1.95 -33.16
N ILE A 24 -3.17 -2.36 -32.25
CA ILE A 24 -2.67 -1.51 -31.15
C ILE A 24 -1.96 -0.27 -31.72
N LEU A 25 -1.03 -0.45 -32.66
CA LEU A 25 -0.31 0.67 -33.29
C LEU A 25 -1.25 1.65 -33.99
N LYS A 26 -2.35 1.15 -34.58
CA LYS A 26 -3.37 2.02 -35.17
C LYS A 26 -4.08 2.84 -34.08
N ILE A 27 -4.51 2.20 -32.98
CA ILE A 27 -5.19 2.88 -31.87
C ILE A 27 -4.29 3.99 -31.30
N ARG A 28 -3.03 3.69 -31.01
CA ARG A 28 -2.02 4.63 -30.46
C ARG A 28 -1.77 5.87 -31.32
N ARG A 29 -2.18 5.84 -32.59
CA ARG A 29 -2.00 6.94 -33.56
C ARG A 29 -3.32 7.58 -33.98
N SER A 30 -4.43 7.11 -33.43
CA SER A 30 -5.77 7.61 -33.76
C SER A 30 -6.28 8.50 -32.64
N GLU A 31 -7.16 9.44 -33.00
CA GLU A 31 -8.03 10.10 -32.04
C GLU A 31 -9.00 9.09 -31.38
N PRO A 32 -9.51 9.38 -30.17
CA PRO A 32 -10.57 8.60 -29.53
C PRO A 32 -11.75 8.35 -30.48
N ALA A 33 -12.28 7.12 -30.50
CA ALA A 33 -13.34 6.71 -31.43
C ALA A 33 -14.69 7.36 -31.14
N ARG A 34 -14.85 7.89 -29.93
CA ARG A 34 -15.97 8.71 -29.49
C ARG A 34 -15.38 9.95 -28.82
N ARG A 35 -16.09 11.07 -28.90
CA ARG A 35 -15.77 12.23 -28.06
C ARG A 35 -16.78 12.27 -26.92
N PRO A 36 -16.33 12.40 -25.67
CA PRO A 36 -17.16 12.75 -24.54
C PRO A 36 -18.06 13.95 -24.82
N ASP A 37 -19.38 13.72 -24.78
CA ASP A 37 -20.38 14.79 -24.89
C ASP A 37 -20.72 15.29 -23.47
N SER A 38 -20.53 16.59 -23.22
CA SER A 38 -20.84 17.24 -21.93
C SER A 38 -22.33 17.57 -21.77
N ARG A 39 -23.24 16.62 -22.05
CA ARG A 39 -24.69 16.83 -21.93
C ARG A 39 -25.23 16.18 -20.65
N GLY A 40 -25.68 17.00 -19.68
CA GLY A 40 -26.38 16.54 -18.46
C GLY A 40 -25.48 16.36 -17.23
N ARG A 41 -25.79 15.37 -16.37
CA ARG A 41 -25.08 15.07 -15.09
C ARG A 41 -23.67 14.47 -15.26
N ASN A 42 -23.16 14.34 -16.49
CA ASN A 42 -21.87 13.71 -16.75
C ASN A 42 -20.76 14.77 -16.69
N VAL A 43 -19.80 14.58 -15.78
CA VAL A 43 -18.61 15.42 -15.67
C VAL A 43 -17.53 14.81 -16.54
N THR A 44 -17.27 15.45 -17.69
CA THR A 44 -16.10 15.12 -18.51
C THR A 44 -14.86 15.71 -17.85
N ALA A 45 -13.84 14.89 -17.58
CA ALA A 45 -12.57 15.33 -17.03
C ALA A 45 -11.44 15.08 -18.03
N ARG A 46 -10.47 16.00 -18.03
CA ARG A 46 -9.23 15.90 -18.83
C ARG A 46 -8.11 15.52 -17.87
N TYR A 47 -7.53 14.34 -18.07
CA TYR A 47 -6.48 13.81 -17.23
C TYR A 47 -5.13 13.84 -17.98
N PRO A 48 -4.17 14.71 -17.59
CA PRO A 48 -2.82 14.69 -18.14
C PRO A 48 -2.06 13.46 -17.62
N SER A 49 -1.69 12.55 -18.53
CA SER A 49 -0.88 11.36 -18.22
C SER A 49 0.60 11.65 -18.45
N ASN A 50 1.41 11.52 -17.40
CA ASN A 50 2.86 11.59 -17.48
C ASN A 50 3.41 10.33 -18.19
N LYS A 51 2.82 9.15 -17.98
CA LYS A 51 3.20 7.90 -18.65
C LYS A 51 3.10 7.97 -20.18
N MET A 52 2.10 8.66 -20.69
CA MET A 52 1.82 8.73 -22.13
C MET A 52 2.22 10.07 -22.77
N GLY A 53 2.44 11.11 -21.98
CA GLY A 53 2.77 12.46 -22.49
C GLY A 53 1.60 13.09 -23.25
N CYS A 54 0.36 12.71 -22.94
CA CYS A 54 -0.85 13.22 -23.57
C CYS A 54 -1.97 13.42 -22.55
N VAL A 55 -3.06 14.07 -22.99
CA VAL A 55 -4.27 14.25 -22.18
C VAL A 55 -5.28 13.19 -22.57
N VAL A 56 -5.70 12.41 -21.58
CA VAL A 56 -6.78 11.42 -21.67
C VAL A 56 -8.09 12.08 -21.30
N MET A 57 -9.17 11.82 -22.04
CA MET A 57 -10.50 12.31 -21.67
C MET A 57 -11.36 11.20 -21.06
N VAL A 58 -11.99 11.49 -19.92
CA VAL A 58 -12.87 10.55 -19.21
C VAL A 58 -14.26 11.16 -19.00
N GLU A 59 -15.31 10.35 -19.06
CA GLU A 59 -16.73 10.77 -18.97
C GLU A 59 -17.32 10.66 -17.55
N SER A 60 -16.59 10.06 -16.61
CA SER A 60 -17.06 9.83 -15.24
C SER A 60 -15.98 10.05 -14.17
N GLY A 61 -16.22 11.01 -13.27
CA GLY A 61 -15.33 11.32 -12.14
C GLY A 61 -15.25 10.24 -11.05
N THR A 62 -16.25 9.36 -10.96
CA THR A 62 -16.31 8.30 -9.94
C THR A 62 -15.87 6.93 -10.46
N CYS A 63 -15.81 6.76 -11.78
CA CYS A 63 -15.47 5.48 -12.42
C CYS A 63 -14.22 5.61 -13.30
N GLU A 64 -14.33 6.32 -14.41
CA GLU A 64 -13.24 6.41 -15.40
C GLU A 64 -12.06 7.26 -14.92
N LEU A 65 -12.30 8.31 -14.12
CA LEU A 65 -11.21 9.05 -13.49
C LEU A 65 -10.42 8.17 -12.51
N VAL A 66 -11.11 7.30 -11.75
CA VAL A 66 -10.43 6.32 -10.88
C VAL A 66 -9.61 5.34 -11.73
N ALA A 67 -10.13 4.94 -12.89
CA ALA A 67 -9.37 4.13 -13.85
C ALA A 67 -8.08 4.84 -14.30
N ALA A 68 -8.18 6.07 -14.80
CA ALA A 68 -7.04 6.84 -15.27
C ALA A 68 -5.99 7.03 -14.16
N LEU A 69 -6.42 7.46 -12.96
CA LEU A 69 -5.54 7.66 -11.80
C LEU A 69 -4.80 6.38 -11.39
N THR A 70 -5.53 5.27 -11.24
CA THR A 70 -4.94 4.00 -10.80
C THR A 70 -4.01 3.40 -11.87
N MET A 71 -4.33 3.58 -13.15
CA MET A 71 -3.44 3.18 -14.24
C MET A 71 -2.20 4.08 -14.35
N GLU A 72 -2.34 5.38 -14.09
CA GLU A 72 -1.22 6.34 -14.07
C GLU A 72 -0.22 6.06 -12.95
N HIS A 73 -0.66 5.54 -11.81
CA HIS A 73 0.24 5.26 -10.69
C HIS A 73 0.70 3.80 -10.62
N ASN A 74 0.11 2.90 -11.43
CA ASN A 74 0.52 1.50 -11.45
C ASN A 74 1.80 1.30 -12.30
N PRO A 75 2.93 0.85 -11.71
CA PRO A 75 4.19 0.66 -12.44
C PRO A 75 4.11 -0.44 -13.51
N ASN A 76 3.16 -1.38 -13.38
CA ASN A 76 2.97 -2.45 -14.37
C ASN A 76 2.12 -2.00 -15.57
N VAL A 77 1.44 -0.86 -15.51
CA VAL A 77 0.72 -0.27 -16.64
C VAL A 77 1.64 0.67 -17.41
N TYR A 78 1.78 0.42 -18.70
CA TYR A 78 2.68 1.17 -19.58
C TYR A 78 1.93 2.23 -20.41
N GLU A 79 0.72 1.90 -20.88
CA GLU A 79 -0.14 2.80 -21.64
C GLU A 79 -1.62 2.46 -21.39
N PHE A 80 -2.49 3.47 -21.48
CA PHE A 80 -3.94 3.30 -21.39
C PHE A 80 -4.65 4.32 -22.29
N TRP A 81 -5.26 3.87 -23.39
CA TRP A 81 -5.86 4.76 -24.39
C TRP A 81 -7.38 4.75 -24.27
N GLU A 82 -7.97 5.91 -24.04
CA GLU A 82 -9.41 6.08 -23.91
C GLU A 82 -10.15 5.81 -25.22
N GLN A 83 -11.35 5.25 -25.08
CA GLN A 83 -12.32 5.05 -26.16
C GLN A 83 -11.69 4.54 -27.46
N PRO A 84 -10.89 3.45 -27.41
CA PRO A 84 -9.84 3.18 -28.40
C PRO A 84 -10.39 2.80 -29.77
N CYS A 85 -11.54 2.13 -29.82
CA CYS A 85 -12.21 1.75 -31.06
C CYS A 85 -13.64 1.24 -30.82
N HIS A 86 -14.41 1.18 -31.89
CA HIS A 86 -15.67 0.44 -31.89
C HIS A 86 -15.46 -1.06 -32.13
N ILE A 87 -16.13 -1.88 -31.33
CA ILE A 87 -16.27 -3.33 -31.50
C ILE A 87 -17.76 -3.70 -31.55
N LYS A 88 -18.10 -4.73 -32.32
CA LYS A 88 -19.47 -5.22 -32.42
C LYS A 88 -19.64 -6.43 -31.50
N LEU A 89 -20.55 -6.31 -30.55
CA LEU A 89 -20.91 -7.40 -29.64
C LEU A 89 -21.98 -8.26 -30.31
N PHE A 90 -22.02 -9.55 -30.00
CA PHE A 90 -23.08 -10.46 -30.46
C PHE A 90 -23.52 -11.34 -29.31
N TYR A 91 -24.79 -11.25 -28.93
CA TYR A 91 -25.36 -12.05 -27.84
C TYR A 91 -26.88 -12.16 -28.00
N LYS A 92 -27.52 -13.00 -27.18
CA LYS A 92 -28.99 -13.06 -27.08
C LYS A 92 -29.48 -12.06 -26.03
N SER A 93 -30.50 -11.26 -26.33
CA SER A 93 -31.19 -10.44 -25.33
C SER A 93 -31.82 -11.30 -24.23
N LYS A 94 -32.32 -10.66 -23.16
CA LYS A 94 -33.13 -11.33 -22.13
C LYS A 94 -34.32 -12.10 -22.71
N SER A 95 -34.93 -11.58 -23.78
CA SER A 95 -36.02 -12.23 -24.53
C SER A 95 -35.59 -13.29 -25.55
N GLY A 96 -34.28 -13.60 -25.64
CA GLY A 96 -33.74 -14.62 -26.55
C GLY A 96 -33.42 -14.15 -27.97
N ARG A 97 -33.71 -12.89 -28.32
CA ARG A 97 -33.43 -12.32 -29.66
C ARG A 97 -31.92 -12.09 -29.85
N LYS A 98 -31.37 -12.44 -31.00
CA LYS A 98 -29.98 -12.09 -31.36
C LYS A 98 -29.86 -10.57 -31.53
N VAL A 99 -28.94 -9.95 -30.78
CA VAL A 99 -28.63 -8.52 -30.84
C VAL A 99 -27.16 -8.29 -31.16
N GLY A 100 -26.87 -7.13 -31.76
CA GLY A 100 -25.55 -6.81 -32.30
C GLY A 100 -25.09 -5.37 -32.05
N PRO A 101 -25.14 -4.83 -30.82
CA PRO A 101 -24.84 -3.42 -30.57
C PRO A 101 -23.37 -3.10 -30.87
N VAL A 102 -23.13 -1.87 -31.33
CA VAL A 102 -21.79 -1.29 -31.41
C VAL A 102 -21.41 -0.80 -30.02
N HIS A 103 -20.22 -1.17 -29.58
CA HIS A 103 -19.69 -0.87 -28.26
C HIS A 103 -18.31 -0.25 -28.39
N THR A 104 -18.06 0.80 -27.61
CA THR A 104 -16.73 1.38 -27.43
C THR A 104 -16.28 1.00 -26.03
N PRO A 105 -15.20 0.20 -25.86
CA PRO A 105 -14.61 -0.03 -24.56
C PRO A 105 -14.09 1.29 -23.97
N ASP A 106 -14.01 1.40 -22.65
CA ASP A 106 -13.52 2.62 -22.00
C ASP A 106 -12.02 2.82 -22.24
N PHE A 107 -11.20 1.77 -22.16
CA PHE A 107 -9.74 1.85 -22.40
C PHE A 107 -9.17 0.68 -23.20
N LEU A 108 -8.08 0.94 -23.94
CA LEU A 108 -7.09 -0.08 -24.32
C LEU A 108 -5.93 0.03 -23.33
N VAL A 109 -5.65 -1.04 -22.60
CA VAL A 109 -4.55 -1.08 -21.62
C VAL A 109 -3.42 -1.96 -22.13
N ILE A 110 -2.19 -1.46 -21.98
CA ILE A 110 -0.95 -2.21 -22.22
C ILE A 110 -0.21 -2.26 -20.90
N SER A 111 -0.18 -3.44 -20.27
CA SER A 111 0.51 -3.68 -19.01
C SER A 111 1.34 -4.96 -19.08
N LYS A 112 2.10 -5.25 -18.01
CA LYS A 112 2.93 -6.45 -17.88
C LYS A 112 2.14 -7.75 -18.11
N ASP A 113 0.94 -7.84 -17.54
CA ASP A 113 0.16 -9.09 -17.49
C ASP A 113 -1.14 -9.04 -18.33
N PHE A 114 -1.50 -7.85 -18.82
CA PHE A 114 -2.73 -7.62 -19.57
C PHE A 114 -2.51 -6.69 -20.76
N ILE A 115 -2.89 -7.18 -21.95
CA ILE A 115 -2.97 -6.34 -23.16
C ILE A 115 -4.34 -6.57 -23.77
N GLY A 116 -5.19 -5.56 -23.73
CA GLY A 116 -6.58 -5.71 -24.10
C GLY A 116 -7.46 -4.53 -23.74
N PHE A 117 -8.75 -4.71 -23.92
CA PHE A 117 -9.75 -3.69 -23.63
C PHE A 117 -10.28 -3.81 -22.21
N GLU A 118 -10.46 -2.68 -21.55
CA GLU A 118 -11.12 -2.59 -20.25
C GLU A 118 -12.42 -1.81 -20.38
N GLU A 119 -13.47 -2.38 -19.79
CA GLU A 119 -14.74 -1.71 -19.57
C GLU A 119 -14.90 -1.43 -18.08
N TRP A 120 -15.14 -0.18 -17.74
CA TRP A 120 -15.27 0.30 -16.37
C TRP A 120 -16.73 0.61 -16.05
N LYS A 121 -17.23 0.04 -14.95
CA LYS A 121 -18.59 0.25 -14.46
C LYS A 121 -18.61 0.23 -12.93
N LEU A 122 -19.57 0.95 -12.34
CA LEU A 122 -19.85 0.84 -10.91
C LEU A 122 -20.54 -0.50 -10.63
N GLU A 123 -20.30 -1.08 -9.45
CA GLU A 123 -20.88 -2.36 -9.04
C GLU A 123 -22.42 -2.36 -9.17
N LYS A 124 -23.07 -1.32 -8.62
CA LYS A 124 -24.53 -1.12 -8.72
C LYS A 124 -25.05 -1.06 -10.16
N ASP A 125 -24.25 -0.55 -11.09
CA ASP A 125 -24.64 -0.48 -12.49
C ASP A 125 -24.53 -1.85 -13.16
N LEU A 126 -23.51 -2.64 -12.79
CA LEU A 126 -23.34 -4.00 -13.29
C LEU A 126 -24.44 -4.93 -12.81
N GLU A 127 -24.89 -4.80 -11.57
CA GLU A 127 -26.04 -5.56 -11.03
C GLU A 127 -27.30 -5.32 -11.87
N ARG A 128 -27.64 -4.05 -12.10
CA ARG A 128 -28.77 -3.68 -12.97
C ARG A 128 -28.57 -4.17 -14.41
N LEU A 129 -27.37 -4.01 -14.97
CA LEU A 129 -27.06 -4.43 -16.33
C LEU A 129 -27.09 -5.96 -16.50
N HIS A 130 -26.78 -6.71 -15.46
CA HIS A 130 -26.94 -8.16 -15.44
C HIS A 130 -28.41 -8.56 -15.51
N GLU A 131 -29.29 -7.88 -14.78
CA GLU A 131 -30.73 -8.13 -14.84
C GLU A 131 -31.34 -7.76 -16.22
N ASP A 132 -30.88 -6.65 -16.81
CA ASP A 132 -31.37 -6.16 -18.10
C ASP A 132 -30.78 -6.92 -19.29
N SER A 133 -29.52 -7.33 -19.19
CA SER A 133 -28.75 -7.98 -20.26
C SER A 133 -27.85 -9.10 -19.70
N PRO A 134 -28.46 -10.21 -19.23
CA PRO A 134 -27.74 -11.29 -18.52
C PRO A 134 -26.74 -12.06 -19.41
N ASN A 135 -26.89 -11.98 -20.74
CA ASN A 135 -25.93 -12.56 -21.68
C ASN A 135 -24.84 -11.57 -22.11
N ARG A 136 -24.87 -10.32 -21.60
CA ARG A 136 -23.82 -9.32 -21.81
C ARG A 136 -22.94 -9.19 -20.59
N TYR A 137 -23.51 -9.09 -19.38
CA TYR A 137 -22.75 -8.98 -18.14
C TYR A 137 -23.11 -10.14 -17.22
N GLN A 138 -22.10 -10.81 -16.67
CA GLN A 138 -22.23 -12.02 -15.84
C GLN A 138 -21.23 -11.96 -14.70
N LYS A 139 -21.59 -12.50 -13.52
CA LYS A 139 -20.59 -12.85 -12.50
C LYS A 139 -20.14 -14.29 -12.74
N ASP A 140 -18.84 -14.53 -12.70
CA ASP A 140 -18.31 -15.89 -12.68
C ASP A 140 -18.39 -16.51 -11.27
N GLU A 141 -17.89 -17.74 -11.15
CA GLU A 141 -17.87 -18.53 -9.91
C GLU A 141 -17.10 -17.85 -8.77
N ASN A 142 -16.15 -16.96 -9.11
CA ASN A 142 -15.35 -16.20 -8.14
C ASN A 142 -15.97 -14.83 -7.81
N GLY A 143 -17.17 -14.56 -8.34
CA GLY A 143 -17.85 -13.27 -8.18
C GLY A 143 -17.29 -12.15 -9.06
N GLN A 144 -16.40 -12.45 -10.02
CA GLN A 144 -15.83 -11.45 -10.90
C GLN A 144 -16.77 -11.15 -12.08
N TRP A 145 -16.96 -9.86 -12.38
CA TRP A 145 -17.73 -9.43 -13.53
C TRP A 145 -17.03 -9.72 -14.85
N ARG A 146 -17.81 -10.28 -15.78
CA ARG A 146 -17.41 -10.70 -17.12
C ARG A 146 -18.29 -10.04 -18.17
N CYS A 147 -17.76 -9.94 -19.38
CA CYS A 147 -18.53 -9.58 -20.56
C CYS A 147 -18.22 -10.58 -21.68
N PRO A 148 -18.86 -11.76 -21.69
CA PRO A 148 -18.59 -12.80 -22.69
C PRO A 148 -18.62 -12.30 -24.15
N PRO A 149 -19.60 -11.49 -24.59
CA PRO A 149 -19.56 -10.99 -25.97
C PRO A 149 -18.43 -9.97 -26.21
N GLY A 150 -17.94 -9.28 -25.17
CA GLY A 150 -16.77 -8.40 -25.23
C GLY A 150 -15.47 -9.21 -25.35
N GLU A 151 -15.34 -10.27 -24.56
CA GLU A 151 -14.25 -11.26 -24.61
C GLU A 151 -14.13 -11.87 -26.02
N GLU A 152 -15.24 -12.36 -26.57
CA GLU A 152 -15.29 -12.91 -27.93
C GLU A 152 -14.92 -11.87 -28.99
N ALA A 153 -15.38 -10.63 -28.84
CA ALA A 153 -15.08 -9.56 -29.78
C ALA A 153 -13.59 -9.17 -29.77
N ALA A 154 -12.96 -9.10 -28.59
CA ALA A 154 -11.55 -8.81 -28.44
C ALA A 154 -10.66 -9.97 -28.93
N ALA A 155 -11.05 -11.22 -28.66
CA ALA A 155 -10.31 -12.42 -29.07
C ALA A 155 -10.11 -12.51 -30.60
N LYS A 156 -11.05 -11.99 -31.41
CA LYS A 156 -10.91 -11.89 -32.88
C LYS A 156 -9.71 -11.06 -33.33
N TRP A 157 -9.21 -10.19 -32.46
CA TRP A 157 -8.02 -9.37 -32.66
C TRP A 157 -6.80 -9.92 -31.93
N GLY A 158 -6.92 -11.02 -31.18
CA GLY A 158 -5.88 -11.54 -30.31
C GLY A 158 -5.62 -10.66 -29.08
N LEU A 159 -6.65 -9.96 -28.60
CA LEU A 159 -6.60 -9.09 -27.42
C LEU A 159 -7.51 -9.65 -26.32
N LYS A 160 -7.18 -9.33 -25.07
CA LYS A 160 -8.04 -9.64 -23.92
C LYS A 160 -9.17 -8.61 -23.79
N TYR A 161 -10.20 -8.95 -23.02
CA TYR A 161 -11.24 -8.02 -22.58
C TYR A 161 -11.50 -8.29 -21.09
N ARG A 162 -11.68 -7.25 -20.28
CA ARG A 162 -12.12 -7.42 -18.89
C ARG A 162 -13.04 -6.30 -18.45
N VAL A 163 -13.94 -6.61 -17.53
CA VAL A 163 -14.73 -5.62 -16.80
C VAL A 163 -13.98 -5.26 -15.52
N ARG A 164 -13.94 -3.97 -15.19
CA ARG A 164 -13.32 -3.42 -13.99
C ARG A 164 -14.34 -2.58 -13.23
N THR A 165 -14.18 -2.56 -11.91
CA THR A 165 -14.97 -1.75 -11.00
C THR A 165 -14.03 -0.94 -10.10
N PRO A 166 -14.35 0.33 -9.79
CA PRO A 166 -13.61 1.10 -8.79
C PRO A 166 -13.57 0.44 -7.42
N ALA A 167 -14.54 -0.44 -7.10
CA ALA A 167 -14.59 -1.17 -5.84
C ALA A 167 -13.40 -2.14 -5.64
N ALA A 168 -12.63 -2.44 -6.70
CA ALA A 168 -11.42 -3.24 -6.61
C ALA A 168 -10.21 -2.47 -6.02
N PHE A 169 -10.37 -1.19 -5.70
CA PHE A 169 -9.30 -0.32 -5.22
C PHE A 169 -9.65 0.26 -3.85
N ASN A 170 -8.63 0.51 -3.02
CA ASN A 170 -8.83 1.12 -1.73
C ASN A 170 -9.28 2.60 -1.92
N PRO A 171 -10.46 3.01 -1.39
CA PRO A 171 -10.94 4.38 -1.55
C PRO A 171 -9.99 5.44 -0.96
N THR A 172 -9.28 5.11 0.12
CA THR A 172 -8.28 5.98 0.76
C THR A 172 -7.12 6.24 -0.20
N GLU A 173 -6.57 5.18 -0.79
CA GLU A 173 -5.49 5.26 -1.78
C GLU A 173 -5.91 6.11 -2.98
N VAL A 174 -7.10 5.86 -3.54
CA VAL A 174 -7.61 6.64 -4.68
C VAL A 174 -7.74 8.13 -4.35
N ASN A 175 -8.21 8.46 -3.14
CA ASN A 175 -8.32 9.87 -2.73
C ASN A 175 -6.96 10.51 -2.45
N ASN A 176 -6.01 9.75 -1.91
CA ASN A 176 -4.64 10.22 -1.71
C ASN A 176 -3.93 10.45 -3.04
N LEU A 177 -4.10 9.57 -4.02
CA LEU A 177 -3.61 9.77 -5.38
C LEU A 177 -4.22 11.02 -6.02
N LYS A 178 -5.52 11.26 -5.83
CA LYS A 178 -6.17 12.50 -6.30
C LYS A 178 -5.55 13.74 -5.67
N PHE A 179 -5.28 13.71 -4.37
CA PHE A 179 -4.62 14.80 -3.66
C PHE A 179 -3.21 15.05 -4.21
N LEU A 180 -2.43 13.99 -4.41
CA LEU A 180 -1.05 14.11 -4.88
C LEU A 180 -0.96 14.53 -6.35
N ASP A 181 -2.00 14.32 -7.16
CA ASP A 181 -2.03 14.67 -8.58
C ASP A 181 -1.84 16.20 -8.83
N ASP A 182 -2.10 17.03 -7.82
CA ASP A 182 -1.83 18.48 -7.84
C ASP A 182 -0.33 18.81 -7.88
N TYR A 183 0.54 17.90 -7.44
CA TYR A 183 2.00 18.10 -7.36
C TYR A 183 2.76 17.49 -8.54
N LYS A 184 2.07 16.85 -9.49
CA LYS A 184 2.71 16.06 -10.57
C LYS A 184 3.58 16.83 -11.55
N THR A 185 3.39 18.15 -11.63
CA THR A 185 4.13 19.05 -12.53
C THR A 185 5.37 19.63 -11.86
N LEU A 186 5.50 19.48 -10.54
CA LEU A 186 6.66 19.90 -9.78
C LEU A 186 7.71 18.81 -9.92
N ASP A 187 8.65 19.01 -10.84
CA ASP A 187 9.75 18.06 -11.03
C ASP A 187 10.70 18.13 -9.82
N PRO A 188 10.84 17.05 -9.03
CA PRO A 188 11.63 17.03 -7.81
C PRO A 188 13.11 17.35 -8.05
N ASP A 189 13.62 17.19 -9.28
CA ASP A 189 15.00 17.58 -9.65
C ASP A 189 15.16 19.09 -9.86
N THR A 190 14.05 19.80 -10.05
CA THR A 190 14.01 21.26 -10.27
C THR A 190 13.49 22.03 -9.06
N VAL A 191 12.97 21.33 -8.06
CA VAL A 191 12.57 21.91 -6.78
C VAL A 191 13.81 22.46 -6.08
N ASP A 192 13.62 23.53 -5.28
CA ASP A 192 14.69 24.19 -4.52
C ASP A 192 15.56 23.17 -3.76
N GLY A 193 16.85 23.09 -4.12
CA GLY A 193 17.80 22.17 -3.49
C GLY A 193 17.87 22.36 -1.98
N ALA A 194 17.64 23.58 -1.47
CA ALA A 194 17.59 23.82 -0.03
C ALA A 194 16.41 23.11 0.66
N ALA A 195 15.27 22.98 -0.01
CA ALA A 195 14.12 22.24 0.50
C ALA A 195 14.42 20.73 0.55
N VAL A 196 15.09 20.20 -0.48
CA VAL A 196 15.50 18.79 -0.54
C VAL A 196 16.52 18.48 0.56
N ASP A 197 17.57 19.30 0.69
CA ASP A 197 18.60 19.15 1.74
C ASP A 197 17.97 19.14 3.15
N LYS A 198 16.95 19.98 3.36
CA LYS A 198 16.23 20.03 4.64
C LYS A 198 15.39 18.78 4.87
N ILE A 199 14.69 18.27 3.85
CA ILE A 199 13.95 17.01 3.93
C ILE A 199 14.95 15.87 4.25
N GLU A 200 16.05 15.76 3.52
CA GLU A 200 17.10 14.77 3.77
C GLU A 200 17.62 14.83 5.21
N ALA A 201 17.90 16.03 5.71
CA ALA A 201 18.37 16.24 7.08
C ALA A 201 17.40 15.70 8.14
N LEU A 202 16.07 15.77 7.90
CA LEU A 202 15.08 15.21 8.81
C LEU A 202 15.17 13.67 8.88
N PHE A 203 15.50 13.00 7.77
CA PHE A 203 15.58 11.54 7.70
C PHE A 203 16.95 10.96 8.12
N LEU A 204 17.96 11.78 8.39
CA LEU A 204 19.29 11.30 8.81
C LEU A 204 19.30 10.54 10.16
N GLU A 205 18.40 10.92 11.07
CA GLU A 205 18.36 10.39 12.43
C GLU A 205 17.06 9.63 12.75
N SER A 206 16.13 9.58 11.79
CA SER A 206 14.82 8.95 11.92
C SER A 206 14.45 8.17 10.64
N SER A 207 14.01 6.92 10.79
CA SER A 207 13.57 6.07 9.67
C SER A 207 12.23 6.48 9.07
N SER A 208 11.42 7.21 9.84
CA SER A 208 10.09 7.65 9.48
C SER A 208 9.72 8.94 10.23
N HIS A 209 8.76 9.69 9.70
CA HIS A 209 8.17 10.85 10.36
C HIS A 209 6.65 10.85 10.18
N ARG A 210 5.90 11.32 11.17
CA ARG A 210 4.48 11.62 10.94
C ARG A 210 4.36 12.82 10.02
N LEU A 211 3.39 12.80 9.11
CA LEU A 211 3.19 13.90 8.17
C LEU A 211 2.89 15.22 8.90
N ILE A 212 2.18 15.18 10.04
CA ILE A 212 1.92 16.38 10.86
C ILE A 212 3.20 17.01 11.41
N ASP A 213 4.20 16.18 11.78
CA ASP A 213 5.47 16.64 12.32
C ASP A 213 6.30 17.33 11.22
N LEU A 214 6.26 16.79 9.99
CA LEU A 214 6.86 17.41 8.81
C LEU A 214 6.16 18.72 8.43
N GLN A 215 4.83 18.75 8.44
CA GLN A 215 4.02 19.95 8.19
C GLN A 215 4.31 21.09 9.16
N THR A 216 4.71 20.77 10.39
CA THR A 216 5.06 21.77 11.40
C THR A 216 6.48 22.33 11.21
N GLN A 217 7.38 21.54 10.65
CA GLN A 217 8.81 21.88 10.50
C GLN A 217 9.16 22.51 9.14
N LEU A 218 8.32 22.27 8.13
CA LEU A 218 8.52 22.72 6.76
C LEU A 218 7.66 23.96 6.43
N GLN A 219 8.23 24.87 5.66
CA GLN A 219 7.54 26.02 5.08
C GLN A 219 6.73 25.60 3.84
N ALA A 220 5.84 26.47 3.35
CA ALA A 220 4.94 26.14 2.24
C ALA A 220 5.66 25.61 0.99
N THR A 221 6.75 26.26 0.55
CA THR A 221 7.53 25.81 -0.61
C THR A 221 8.25 24.47 -0.38
N GLU A 222 8.63 24.19 0.86
CA GLU A 222 9.25 22.91 1.25
C GLU A 222 8.19 21.79 1.38
N LEU A 223 6.93 22.13 1.64
CA LEU A 223 5.82 21.18 1.62
C LEU A 223 5.44 20.79 0.19
N ASP A 224 5.45 21.73 -0.74
CA ASP A 224 5.29 21.43 -2.16
C ASP A 224 6.40 20.47 -2.63
N ALA A 225 7.63 20.66 -2.15
CA ALA A 225 8.75 19.75 -2.37
C ALA A 225 8.47 18.35 -1.80
N LEU A 226 8.01 18.27 -0.55
CA LEU A 226 7.68 17.01 0.12
C LEU A 226 6.61 16.22 -0.66
N TYR A 227 5.50 16.86 -1.02
CA TYR A 227 4.42 16.21 -1.75
C TYR A 227 4.80 15.83 -3.18
N SER A 228 5.62 16.64 -3.85
CA SER A 228 6.24 16.26 -5.13
C SER A 228 7.09 15.00 -4.96
N HIS A 229 7.95 14.92 -3.94
CA HIS A 229 8.77 13.73 -3.69
C HIS A 229 7.93 12.49 -3.39
N ILE A 230 6.81 12.63 -2.67
CA ILE A 230 5.86 11.53 -2.46
C ILE A 230 5.19 11.11 -3.78
N TYR A 231 4.70 12.07 -4.57
CA TYR A 231 4.06 11.79 -5.88
C TYR A 231 5.01 11.04 -6.82
N HIS A 232 6.27 11.47 -6.88
CA HIS A 232 7.32 10.89 -7.71
C HIS A 232 7.99 9.65 -7.10
N GLN A 233 7.47 9.13 -5.97
CA GLN A 233 7.96 7.93 -5.28
C GLN A 233 9.44 8.03 -4.86
N ARG A 234 9.92 9.24 -4.59
CA ARG A 234 11.24 9.50 -3.95
C ARG A 234 11.16 9.40 -2.43
N LEU A 235 9.98 9.63 -1.89
CA LEU A 235 9.60 9.31 -0.52
C LEU A 235 8.44 8.32 -0.57
N TYR A 236 8.34 7.49 0.46
CA TYR A 236 7.33 6.46 0.54
C TYR A 236 6.25 6.79 1.57
N VAL A 237 4.99 6.58 1.19
CA VAL A 237 3.82 6.63 2.06
C VAL A 237 2.93 5.44 1.70
N ASP A 238 2.43 4.70 2.68
CA ASP A 238 1.35 3.75 2.45
C ASP A 238 0.05 4.53 2.21
N LEU A 239 -0.26 4.79 0.94
CA LEU A 239 -1.42 5.55 0.52
C LEU A 239 -2.75 4.86 0.89
N ALA A 240 -2.74 3.57 1.21
CA ALA A 240 -3.93 2.83 1.61
C ALA A 240 -4.21 2.90 3.13
N ALA A 241 -3.19 3.21 3.94
CA ALA A 241 -3.27 3.16 5.40
C ALA A 241 -4.13 4.27 6.02
N ALA A 242 -3.96 5.53 5.59
CA ALA A 242 -4.67 6.68 6.13
C ALA A 242 -4.83 7.81 5.10
N PRO A 243 -5.89 8.63 5.18
CA PRO A 243 -6.03 9.81 4.32
C PRO A 243 -4.91 10.83 4.56
N LEU A 244 -4.33 11.40 3.50
CA LEU A 244 -3.34 12.48 3.58
C LEU A 244 -3.91 13.75 4.23
N THR A 245 -5.23 13.89 4.26
CA THR A 245 -5.96 14.94 4.97
C THR A 245 -6.03 14.72 6.49
N GLN A 246 -5.55 13.59 7.00
CA GLN A 246 -5.39 13.25 8.42
C GLN A 246 -3.91 13.04 8.74
N PRO A 247 -3.09 14.10 8.68
CA PRO A 247 -1.62 14.01 8.71
C PRO A 247 -1.05 13.40 10.00
N GLU A 248 -1.81 13.41 11.10
CA GLU A 248 -1.45 12.76 12.37
C GLU A 248 -1.46 11.22 12.30
N ARG A 249 -2.13 10.66 11.31
CA ARG A 249 -2.25 9.21 11.07
C ARG A 249 -1.31 8.70 9.97
N VAL A 250 -0.66 9.60 9.24
CA VAL A 250 0.19 9.28 8.09
C VAL A 250 1.64 9.29 8.51
N HIS A 251 2.37 8.24 8.12
CA HIS A 251 3.83 8.19 8.25
C HIS A 251 4.45 8.30 6.86
N VAL A 252 5.51 9.11 6.77
CA VAL A 252 6.35 9.27 5.60
C VAL A 252 7.67 8.60 5.89
N TYR A 253 8.11 7.77 4.95
CA TYR A 253 9.34 7.00 4.98
C TYR A 253 10.25 7.47 3.85
N TRP A 254 11.54 7.25 4.01
CA TRP A 254 12.49 7.56 2.95
C TRP A 254 12.28 6.66 1.72
N ASN A 255 12.04 5.37 1.92
CA ASN A 255 11.69 4.38 0.91
C ASN A 255 10.81 3.26 1.51
N GLN A 256 10.42 2.31 0.67
CA GLN A 256 9.56 1.21 1.09
C GLN A 256 10.28 0.26 2.05
N GLU A 257 11.58 0.08 1.89
CA GLU A 257 12.40 -0.80 2.72
C GLU A 257 12.47 -0.33 4.18
N GLN A 258 12.40 0.99 4.46
CA GLN A 258 12.24 1.46 5.84
C GLN A 258 10.89 1.10 6.45
N LEU A 259 9.78 1.18 5.70
CA LEU A 259 8.48 0.73 6.22
C LEU A 259 8.51 -0.77 6.52
N ASP A 260 8.98 -1.58 5.57
CA ASP A 260 9.10 -3.04 5.72
C ASP A 260 9.95 -3.40 6.96
N ALA A 261 11.06 -2.69 7.16
CA ALA A 261 11.94 -2.89 8.30
C ALA A 261 11.29 -2.47 9.62
N GLU A 262 10.61 -1.32 9.66
CA GLU A 262 9.89 -0.85 10.85
C GLU A 262 8.76 -1.82 11.24
N GLN A 263 8.02 -2.36 10.26
CA GLN A 263 7.04 -3.41 10.50
C GLN A 263 7.68 -4.67 11.10
N CYS A 264 8.82 -5.13 10.56
CA CYS A 264 9.53 -6.29 11.10
C CYS A 264 10.05 -6.04 12.52
N VAL A 265 10.51 -4.82 12.82
CA VAL A 265 10.92 -4.39 14.16
C VAL A 265 9.73 -4.43 15.12
N LEU A 266 8.57 -3.88 14.73
CA LEU A 266 7.36 -3.90 15.54
C LEU A 266 6.89 -5.33 15.81
N GLU A 267 6.88 -6.20 14.79
CA GLU A 267 6.55 -7.60 14.95
C GLU A 267 7.53 -8.35 15.85
N SER A 268 8.84 -8.14 15.65
CA SER A 268 9.90 -8.73 16.47
C SER A 268 9.72 -8.30 17.93
N ARG A 269 9.43 -7.03 18.18
CA ARG A 269 9.17 -6.51 19.53
C ARG A 269 7.92 -7.13 20.15
N GLN A 270 6.84 -7.30 19.39
CA GLN A 270 5.62 -7.96 19.87
C GLN A 270 5.87 -9.43 20.19
N MET A 271 6.65 -10.14 19.37
CA MET A 271 7.06 -11.52 19.66
C MET A 271 7.94 -11.59 20.91
N ASP A 272 8.90 -10.67 21.07
CA ASP A 272 9.75 -10.62 22.26
C ASP A 272 8.90 -10.27 23.50
N LEU A 273 7.90 -9.40 23.38
CA LEU A 273 6.93 -9.12 24.44
C LEU A 273 6.01 -10.30 24.71
N PHE A 274 5.70 -11.16 23.73
CA PHE A 274 4.83 -12.33 23.92
C PHE A 274 5.60 -13.56 24.44
N GLU A 275 6.86 -13.76 24.03
CA GLU A 275 7.76 -14.78 24.60
C GLU A 275 8.27 -14.34 25.99
N ASN A 276 8.49 -13.04 26.22
CA ASN A 276 8.89 -12.46 27.52
C ASN A 276 7.73 -11.76 28.26
N ASN A 277 6.49 -12.23 28.10
CA ASN A 277 5.20 -11.59 28.49
C ASN A 277 4.99 -11.17 29.97
N ARG A 278 5.96 -10.55 30.63
CA ARG A 278 5.92 -10.08 32.04
C ARG A 278 6.95 -8.99 32.37
N LEU A 279 7.19 -7.98 31.54
CA LEU A 279 8.06 -6.85 31.95
C LEU A 279 7.33 -5.76 32.76
N VAL A 280 6.15 -6.06 33.33
CA VAL A 280 5.78 -5.39 34.59
C VAL A 280 6.66 -6.01 35.67
N ARG A 281 7.84 -5.41 35.90
CA ARG A 281 8.71 -5.80 37.01
C ARG A 281 7.96 -5.53 38.30
N MET A 282 7.85 -6.57 39.14
CA MET A 282 7.24 -6.47 40.47
C MET A 282 8.24 -5.81 41.43
N GLU A 283 8.54 -4.54 41.18
CA GLU A 283 9.50 -3.73 41.92
C GLU A 283 8.84 -2.40 42.32
N GLU A 284 9.11 -1.95 43.55
CA GLU A 284 8.70 -0.62 43.99
C GLU A 284 9.33 0.45 43.10
N GLY A 285 8.53 1.43 42.68
CA GLY A 285 8.91 2.49 41.75
C GLY A 285 8.61 2.20 40.28
N GLN A 286 8.27 0.96 39.90
CA GLN A 286 7.89 0.62 38.53
C GLN A 286 6.61 1.39 38.14
N ARG A 287 6.63 2.04 36.96
CA ARG A 287 5.47 2.76 36.42
C ARG A 287 4.70 1.90 35.40
N LEU A 288 3.38 2.06 35.36
CA LEU A 288 2.46 1.29 34.53
C LEU A 288 1.23 2.11 34.10
N HIS A 289 0.71 1.80 32.92
CA HIS A 289 -0.59 2.29 32.45
C HIS A 289 -1.68 1.31 32.84
N TRP A 290 -2.72 1.82 33.51
CA TRP A 290 -3.92 1.06 33.85
C TRP A 290 -5.14 1.98 33.77
N ASP A 291 -6.15 1.57 33.00
CA ASP A 291 -7.38 2.33 32.75
C ASP A 291 -7.12 3.77 32.26
N GLY A 292 -6.18 3.91 31.32
CA GLY A 292 -5.79 5.20 30.74
C GLY A 292 -5.00 6.12 31.68
N ARG A 293 -4.67 5.69 32.91
CA ARG A 293 -3.92 6.49 33.89
C ARG A 293 -2.54 5.92 34.14
N LEU A 294 -1.60 6.79 34.52
CA LEU A 294 -0.28 6.40 34.97
C LEU A 294 -0.30 6.05 36.47
N TRP A 295 0.24 4.89 36.80
CA TRP A 295 0.37 4.37 38.16
C TRP A 295 1.82 4.02 38.44
N ALA A 296 2.21 4.03 39.70
CA ALA A 296 3.48 3.52 40.20
C ALA A 296 3.25 2.45 41.27
N ILE A 297 4.00 1.36 41.22
CA ILE A 297 4.05 0.37 42.30
C ILE A 297 4.75 1.01 43.49
N ILE A 298 4.10 1.03 44.65
CA ILE A 298 4.69 1.55 45.89
C ILE A 298 4.91 0.47 46.95
N ASN A 299 4.33 -0.71 46.76
CA ASN A 299 4.57 -1.88 47.60
C ASN A 299 4.25 -3.16 46.82
N VAL A 300 5.11 -4.16 46.96
CA VAL A 300 4.91 -5.51 46.42
C VAL A 300 4.80 -6.47 47.60
N GLY A 301 3.58 -6.74 48.05
CA GLY A 301 3.30 -7.64 49.16
C GLY A 301 3.15 -9.11 48.72
N GLU A 302 3.18 -10.01 49.69
CA GLU A 302 3.02 -11.46 49.46
C GLU A 302 1.68 -11.83 48.80
N THR A 303 0.62 -11.06 49.08
CA THR A 303 -0.75 -11.34 48.60
C THR A 303 -1.32 -10.25 47.68
N ALA A 304 -0.76 -9.04 47.70
CA ALA A 304 -1.27 -7.91 46.93
C ALA A 304 -0.18 -6.89 46.57
N VAL A 305 -0.39 -6.19 45.45
CA VAL A 305 0.41 -5.03 45.01
C VAL A 305 -0.35 -3.75 45.31
N THR A 306 0.34 -2.74 45.84
CA THR A 306 -0.22 -1.40 46.02
C THR A 306 0.34 -0.44 44.98
N LEU A 307 -0.58 0.26 44.32
CA LEU A 307 -0.32 1.24 43.28
C LEU A 307 -0.71 2.64 43.76
N ILE A 308 -0.03 3.66 43.27
CA ILE A 308 -0.41 5.07 43.43
C ILE A 308 -0.46 5.75 42.06
N ASN A 309 -1.44 6.62 41.82
CA ASN A 309 -1.49 7.44 40.61
C ASN A 309 -1.03 8.89 40.88
N GLU A 310 -1.01 9.71 39.82
CA GLU A 310 -0.62 11.13 39.89
C GLU A 310 -1.56 11.99 40.78
N ASP A 311 -2.80 11.56 40.99
CA ASP A 311 -3.77 12.21 41.90
C ASP A 311 -3.59 11.79 43.37
N HIS A 312 -2.48 11.09 43.70
CA HIS A 312 -2.24 10.47 45.01
C HIS A 312 -3.33 9.48 45.46
N ARG A 313 -4.07 8.89 44.52
CA ARG A 313 -5.03 7.83 44.82
C ARG A 313 -4.32 6.50 44.87
N HIS A 314 -4.70 5.69 45.85
CA HIS A 314 -4.17 4.35 46.03
C HIS A 314 -5.14 3.31 45.47
N ALA A 315 -4.58 2.27 44.85
CA ALA A 315 -5.29 1.05 44.51
C ALA A 315 -4.50 -0.14 45.03
N GLN A 316 -5.19 -1.12 45.61
CA GLN A 316 -4.59 -2.38 46.03
C GLN A 316 -5.23 -3.51 45.25
N LEU A 317 -4.41 -4.29 44.57
CA LEU A 317 -4.85 -5.40 43.75
C LEU A 317 -4.25 -6.69 44.29
N ALA A 318 -5.09 -7.71 44.47
CA ALA A 318 -4.61 -9.05 44.77
C ALA A 318 -3.64 -9.50 43.65
N ASN A 319 -2.57 -10.19 44.00
CA ASN A 319 -1.53 -10.59 43.04
C ASN A 319 -2.11 -11.35 41.84
N ALA A 320 -3.07 -12.25 42.08
CA ALA A 320 -3.78 -12.98 41.02
C ALA A 320 -4.56 -12.06 40.07
N THR A 321 -5.25 -11.04 40.60
CA THR A 321 -6.01 -10.07 39.80
C THR A 321 -5.08 -9.17 39.02
N PHE A 322 -4.00 -8.68 39.64
CA PHE A 322 -2.98 -7.88 38.98
C PHE A 322 -2.38 -8.63 37.79
N GLN A 323 -2.10 -9.92 37.98
CA GLN A 323 -1.55 -10.79 36.94
C GLN A 323 -2.54 -11.06 35.80
N LEU A 324 -3.82 -11.29 36.11
CA LEU A 324 -4.87 -11.39 35.08
C LEU A 324 -5.00 -10.11 34.25
N LEU A 325 -4.94 -8.94 34.88
CA LEU A 325 -5.03 -7.65 34.18
C LEU A 325 -3.82 -7.40 33.26
N ILE A 326 -2.65 -7.93 33.59
CA ILE A 326 -1.48 -7.93 32.69
C ILE A 326 -1.71 -8.90 31.53
N GLU A 327 -2.18 -10.12 31.81
CA GLU A 327 -2.45 -11.15 30.79
C GLU A 327 -3.52 -10.72 29.79
N GLU A 328 -4.50 -9.91 30.23
CA GLU A 328 -5.55 -9.32 29.38
C GLU A 328 -5.14 -7.98 28.73
N ASN A 329 -3.87 -7.56 28.83
CA ASN A 329 -3.34 -6.29 28.32
C ASN A 329 -4.02 -5.00 28.86
N GLN A 330 -4.74 -5.10 29.98
CA GLN A 330 -5.37 -3.95 30.65
C GLN A 330 -4.37 -3.15 31.50
N ILE A 331 -3.31 -3.81 31.98
CA ILE A 331 -2.15 -3.20 32.64
C ILE A 331 -0.92 -3.40 31.77
N GLN A 332 -0.23 -2.30 31.44
CA GLN A 332 0.97 -2.30 30.62
C GLN A 332 2.08 -1.52 31.31
N ALA A 333 3.35 -1.94 31.17
CA ALA A 333 4.46 -1.16 31.70
C ALA A 333 4.51 0.23 31.04
N ALA A 334 4.68 1.28 31.83
CA ALA A 334 4.92 2.60 31.28
C ALA A 334 6.36 2.67 30.74
N GLU A 335 6.55 3.31 29.60
CA GLU A 335 7.86 3.40 28.94
C GLU A 335 8.94 3.94 29.91
N SER A 336 9.91 3.09 30.24
CA SER A 336 11.12 3.49 30.96
C SER A 336 11.99 4.39 30.06
N GLU A 337 12.74 5.32 30.63
CA GLU A 337 13.74 6.12 29.91
C GLU A 337 14.78 5.23 29.19
N THR A 338 15.02 4.02 29.72
CA THR A 338 15.87 3.01 29.08
C THR A 338 15.24 2.44 27.81
N LEU A 339 13.92 2.17 27.83
CA LEU A 339 13.17 1.73 26.64
C LEU A 339 13.13 2.83 25.57
N LYS A 340 12.94 4.09 25.97
CA LYS A 340 13.02 5.23 25.04
C LYS A 340 14.40 5.38 24.41
N LYS A 341 15.49 5.19 25.17
CA LYS A 341 16.87 5.20 24.64
C LYS A 341 17.11 4.05 23.67
N LEU A 342 16.51 2.89 23.93
CA LEU A 342 16.61 1.72 23.08
C LEU A 342 15.84 1.93 21.77
N ASP A 343 14.61 2.42 21.86
CA ASP A 343 13.76 2.75 20.71
C ASP A 343 14.45 3.80 19.82
N ASN A 344 15.01 4.87 20.41
CA ASN A 344 15.80 5.85 19.67
C ASN A 344 17.03 5.23 18.97
N LYS A 345 17.67 4.22 19.59
CA LYS A 345 18.82 3.53 18.98
C LYS A 345 18.36 2.63 17.83
N VAL A 346 17.24 1.94 17.97
CA VAL A 346 16.62 1.13 16.91
C VAL A 346 16.29 2.02 15.71
N THR A 347 15.59 3.13 15.92
CA THR A 347 15.23 4.09 14.86
C THR A 347 16.46 4.62 14.12
N ARG A 348 17.54 4.98 14.84
CA ARG A 348 18.80 5.43 14.21
C ARG A 348 19.51 4.35 13.41
N ILE A 349 19.49 3.10 13.86
CA ILE A 349 20.09 1.99 13.11
C ILE A 349 19.33 1.80 11.80
N LEU A 350 18.00 1.84 11.83
CA LEU A 350 17.18 1.76 10.62
C LEU A 350 17.43 2.94 9.67
N ALA A 351 17.51 4.17 10.19
CA ALA A 351 17.75 5.37 9.38
C ALA A 351 19.08 5.32 8.62
N ARG A 352 20.12 4.70 9.19
CA ARG A 352 21.47 4.64 8.62
C ARG A 352 21.70 3.43 7.72
N ALA A 353 20.84 2.41 7.78
CA ALA A 353 20.95 1.25 6.93
C ALA A 353 20.55 1.58 5.49
N SER A 354 21.32 1.07 4.54
CA SER A 354 20.99 1.22 3.12
C SER A 354 19.77 0.39 2.73
N GLU A 355 19.13 0.76 1.60
CA GLU A 355 18.01 0.03 1.02
C GLU A 355 18.32 -1.47 0.84
N LEU A 356 19.52 -1.79 0.32
CA LEU A 356 19.95 -3.17 0.11
C LEU A 356 20.16 -3.95 1.42
N GLU A 357 20.65 -3.28 2.46
CA GLU A 357 20.82 -3.89 3.79
C GLU A 357 19.47 -4.19 4.44
N LEU A 358 18.53 -3.25 4.39
CA LEU A 358 17.17 -3.42 4.90
C LEU A 358 16.41 -4.50 4.11
N GLN A 359 16.50 -4.50 2.78
CA GLN A 359 15.90 -5.55 1.95
C GLN A 359 16.45 -6.93 2.31
N ALA A 360 17.77 -7.06 2.48
CA ALA A 360 18.40 -8.30 2.88
C ALA A 360 17.97 -8.73 4.29
N ALA A 361 17.88 -7.80 5.25
CA ALA A 361 17.44 -8.08 6.61
C ALA A 361 15.99 -8.55 6.66
N THR A 362 15.09 -7.88 5.95
CA THR A 362 13.67 -8.24 5.82
C THR A 362 13.49 -9.62 5.19
N GLU A 363 14.23 -9.93 4.13
CA GLU A 363 14.18 -11.25 3.50
C GLU A 363 14.70 -12.36 4.45
N ARG A 364 15.80 -12.10 5.17
CA ARG A 364 16.31 -13.02 6.20
C ARG A 364 15.28 -13.25 7.30
N TYR A 365 14.62 -12.18 7.77
CA TYR A 365 13.61 -12.25 8.82
C TYR A 365 12.44 -13.14 8.39
N ARG A 366 11.87 -12.90 7.19
CA ARG A 366 10.80 -13.72 6.62
C ARG A 366 11.16 -15.22 6.56
N GLN A 367 12.40 -15.54 6.22
CA GLN A 367 12.85 -16.94 6.15
C GLN A 367 13.02 -17.62 7.52
N ILE A 368 13.40 -16.87 8.55
CA ILE A 368 13.63 -17.43 9.90
C ILE A 368 12.40 -17.32 10.81
N LYS A 369 11.47 -16.41 10.54
CA LYS A 369 10.27 -16.15 11.35
C LYS A 369 9.47 -17.43 11.70
N PRO A 370 9.16 -18.36 10.75
CA PRO A 370 8.44 -19.60 11.09
C PRO A 370 9.16 -20.48 12.13
N TYR A 371 10.49 -20.38 12.22
CA TYR A 371 11.29 -21.10 13.21
C TYR A 371 11.37 -20.37 14.54
N LEU A 372 11.28 -19.03 14.53
CA LEU A 372 11.18 -18.21 15.74
C LEU A 372 9.81 -18.41 16.42
N ASP A 373 8.72 -18.44 15.64
CA ASP A 373 7.34 -18.61 16.12
C ASP A 373 7.02 -20.01 16.68
N GLY A 374 7.98 -20.93 16.73
CA GLY A 374 7.75 -22.32 17.11
C GLY A 374 6.84 -23.11 16.16
N GLN A 375 6.45 -22.53 15.01
CA GLN A 375 5.63 -23.16 13.97
C GLN A 375 6.37 -24.25 13.17
N ALA A 376 7.63 -24.52 13.53
CA ALA A 376 8.37 -25.68 13.08
C ALA A 376 7.80 -26.99 13.67
N ARG A 377 6.57 -27.37 13.29
CA ARG A 377 6.03 -28.71 13.52
C ARG A 377 5.46 -29.31 12.24
N TYR A 378 6.04 -30.47 11.89
CA TYR A 378 5.72 -31.39 10.79
C TYR A 378 5.80 -30.81 9.36
N GLY A 379 6.95 -31.00 8.71
CA GLY A 379 7.09 -30.89 7.25
C GLY A 379 8.19 -29.97 6.73
N MET A 380 8.80 -29.13 7.57
CA MET A 380 9.89 -28.24 7.14
C MET A 380 11.25 -28.96 7.11
N SER A 381 12.04 -28.71 6.06
CA SER A 381 13.41 -29.19 5.92
C SER A 381 14.30 -28.72 7.09
N ARG A 382 15.32 -29.51 7.46
CA ARG A 382 16.32 -29.10 8.48
C ARG A 382 16.88 -27.71 8.15
N LEU A 383 16.95 -26.83 9.15
CA LEU A 383 17.58 -25.50 9.05
C LEU A 383 18.94 -25.58 8.33
N SER A 384 19.17 -24.69 7.38
CA SER A 384 20.48 -24.55 6.74
C SER A 384 21.52 -23.97 7.71
N ARG A 385 22.81 -24.14 7.43
CA ARG A 385 23.88 -23.50 8.22
C ARG A 385 23.70 -21.97 8.26
N THR A 386 23.24 -21.39 7.16
CA THR A 386 22.99 -19.95 7.02
C THR A 386 21.83 -19.50 7.90
N GLN A 387 20.69 -20.22 7.89
CA GLN A 387 19.54 -19.88 8.75
C GLN A 387 19.86 -20.01 10.24
N ARG A 388 20.64 -21.03 10.65
CA ARG A 388 21.12 -21.13 12.04
C ARG A 388 21.97 -19.94 12.45
N ARG A 389 22.84 -19.45 11.55
CA ARG A 389 23.64 -18.25 11.80
C ARG A 389 22.75 -17.01 11.97
N TRP A 390 21.75 -16.82 11.11
CA TRP A 390 20.81 -15.70 11.22
C TRP A 390 19.99 -15.76 12.50
N ILE A 391 19.47 -16.92 12.90
CA ILE A 391 18.77 -17.09 14.19
C ILE A 391 19.68 -16.73 15.36
N LYS A 392 20.95 -17.13 15.30
CA LYS A 392 21.94 -16.76 16.33
C LYS A 392 22.12 -15.23 16.39
N SER A 393 22.35 -14.59 15.24
CA SER A 393 22.50 -13.13 15.17
C SER A 393 21.24 -12.39 15.63
N TYR A 394 20.05 -12.92 15.31
CA TYR A 394 18.77 -12.38 15.79
C TYR A 394 18.71 -12.40 17.32
N ARG A 395 18.97 -13.56 17.95
CA ARG A 395 18.92 -13.67 19.43
C ARG A 395 20.01 -12.83 20.12
N GLU A 396 21.19 -12.67 19.49
CA GLU A 396 22.23 -11.76 20.00
C GLU A 396 21.80 -10.29 19.97
N ALA A 397 21.13 -9.86 18.89
CA ALA A 397 20.60 -8.50 18.77
C ALA A 397 19.41 -8.24 19.70
N GLU A 398 18.55 -9.24 19.90
CA GLU A 398 17.47 -9.19 20.88
C GLU A 398 18.01 -8.86 22.28
N MET A 399 19.09 -9.54 22.70
CA MET A 399 19.73 -9.26 24.00
C MET A 399 20.38 -7.86 24.07
N MET A 400 20.94 -7.36 22.96
CA MET A 400 21.69 -6.10 22.94
C MET A 400 20.82 -4.86 22.73
N TYR A 401 19.77 -5.00 21.93
CA TYR A 401 18.94 -3.90 21.42
C TYR A 401 17.45 -4.05 21.77
N GLY A 402 17.05 -5.12 22.47
CA GLY A 402 15.64 -5.42 22.74
C GLY A 402 14.83 -5.67 21.47
N ASN A 403 15.51 -5.98 20.37
CA ASN A 403 14.90 -6.24 19.08
C ASN A 403 15.83 -7.12 18.23
N GLY A 404 15.37 -8.34 17.92
CA GLY A 404 16.20 -9.30 17.19
C GLY A 404 16.38 -8.99 15.70
N TYR A 405 15.43 -8.28 15.07
CA TYR A 405 15.50 -7.95 13.65
C TYR A 405 16.80 -7.22 13.28
N LEU A 406 17.29 -6.34 14.17
CA LEU A 406 18.51 -5.57 13.95
C LEU A 406 19.76 -6.45 13.73
N GLY A 407 19.79 -7.67 14.26
CA GLY A 407 20.89 -8.62 14.05
C GLY A 407 20.94 -9.21 12.64
N LEU A 408 19.92 -8.95 11.83
CA LEU A 408 19.82 -9.42 10.46
C LEU A 408 20.27 -8.38 9.44
N ILE A 409 20.49 -7.13 9.87
CA ILE A 409 21.08 -6.07 9.05
C ILE A 409 22.57 -6.43 8.81
N PRO A 410 23.01 -6.57 7.54
CA PRO A 410 24.36 -7.01 7.18
C PRO A 410 25.52 -6.21 7.77
#